data_AF-A0A2E7Z3I6-F1
#
_entry.id   AF-A0A2E7Z3I6-F1
#
_cell.length_a   1.000
_cell.length_b   1.000
_cell.length_c   1.000
_cell.angle_alpha   90.00
_cell.angle_beta   90.00
_cell.angle_gamma   90.00
#
_symmetry.space_group_name_H-M   'P 1'
#
loop_
_entity.id
_entity.type
_entity.pdbx_description
1 polymer ?
#
loop_
_entity_poly.entity_id
_entity_poly.type
_entity_poly.pdbx_seq_one_letter_code
_entity_poly.pdbx_strand_id
1 'polypeptide(L)'
;MPRMLTMMPTISHQHRLPLVGAAIFALVLPLFLILFNTSYITNSEWFYDYAWWRNDIANRTGLPVEELNSGADQIKDYFGDDAEFLDLRVNYGGSEISLYKEREILHMVDVKALMQAVFVITRWSGVFLLFMFTVGLLALKEKIFLLLIRSLKWSALGTGAFLVIFGGTAAIDFGWLFTQFHFLSFANDLWLLDPYNDYLIIMFPQQFFFEATLFIGLLTVIDFVLLTAVVRYARRMFS
;
A
#
# COMPACT_ATOMS: atom_id res chain seq x y z
N MET A 1 67.05 -4.43 8.44
CA MET A 1 65.80 -5.20 8.24
C MET A 1 64.71 -4.23 7.77
N PRO A 2 64.22 -4.29 6.51
CA PRO A 2 63.15 -3.41 6.06
C PRO A 2 61.79 -4.01 6.41
N ARG A 3 60.92 -3.18 6.99
CA ARG A 3 59.56 -3.48 7.41
C ARG A 3 58.70 -3.69 6.16
N MET A 4 58.17 -4.90 5.95
CA MET A 4 57.16 -5.15 4.91
C MET A 4 55.91 -4.33 5.25
N LEU A 5 55.59 -3.35 4.39
CA LEU A 5 54.29 -2.72 4.32
C LEU A 5 53.29 -3.75 3.79
N THR A 6 52.45 -4.28 4.66
CA THR A 6 51.25 -5.03 4.31
C THR A 6 50.32 -4.10 3.53
N MET A 7 50.25 -4.28 2.21
CA MET A 7 49.19 -3.68 1.39
C MET A 7 47.85 -4.22 1.89
N MET A 8 47.02 -3.35 2.48
CA MET A 8 45.63 -3.66 2.71
C MET A 8 44.95 -3.90 1.36
N PRO A 9 44.16 -4.97 1.20
CA PRO A 9 43.45 -5.22 -0.05
C PRO A 9 42.42 -4.11 -0.24
N THR A 10 42.66 -3.24 -1.22
CA THR A 10 41.66 -2.30 -1.71
C THR A 10 40.51 -3.12 -2.30
N ILE A 11 39.42 -3.27 -1.53
CA ILE A 11 38.18 -3.88 -2.02
C ILE A 11 37.76 -3.13 -3.28
N SER A 12 37.90 -3.78 -4.44
CA SER A 12 37.66 -3.14 -5.73
C SER A 12 36.22 -2.63 -5.82
N HIS A 13 36.03 -1.45 -6.42
CA HIS A 13 34.72 -0.82 -6.61
C HIS A 13 33.70 -1.76 -7.29
N GLN A 14 34.16 -2.72 -8.08
CA GLN A 14 33.34 -3.68 -8.83
C GLN A 14 32.52 -4.63 -7.94
N HIS A 15 32.97 -4.95 -6.71
CA HIS A 15 32.21 -5.79 -5.79
C HIS A 15 31.19 -5.02 -4.94
N ARG A 16 31.33 -3.69 -4.82
CA ARG A 16 30.46 -2.85 -3.99
C ARG A 16 29.13 -2.52 -4.68
N LEU A 17 29.15 -2.31 -5.99
CA LEU A 17 27.97 -1.90 -6.75
C LEU A 17 26.79 -2.91 -6.66
N PRO A 18 26.99 -4.24 -6.83
CA PRO A 18 25.90 -5.21 -6.67
C PRO A 18 25.33 -5.28 -5.25
N LEU A 19 26.15 -5.04 -4.23
CA LEU A 19 25.71 -5.01 -2.83
C LEU A 19 24.87 -3.76 -2.53
N VAL A 20 25.26 -2.61 -3.09
CA VAL A 20 24.46 -1.38 -3.00
C VAL A 20 23.12 -1.57 -3.72
N GLY A 21 23.12 -2.13 -4.94
CA GLY A 21 21.89 -2.44 -5.66
C GLY A 21 20.99 -3.41 -4.89
N ALA A 22 21.55 -4.45 -4.27
CA ALA A 22 20.82 -5.38 -3.43
C ALA A 22 20.21 -4.69 -2.18
N ALA A 23 20.90 -3.73 -1.57
CA ALA A 23 20.37 -2.97 -0.44
C ALA A 23 19.23 -2.04 -0.88
N ILE A 24 19.38 -1.32 -2.00
CA ILE A 24 18.33 -0.47 -2.57
C ILE A 24 17.10 -1.32 -2.90
N PHE A 25 17.27 -2.46 -3.55
CA PHE A 25 16.17 -3.39 -3.84
C PHE A 25 15.46 -3.83 -2.56
N ALA A 26 16.21 -4.16 -1.50
CA ALA A 26 15.64 -4.57 -0.21
C ALA A 26 14.83 -3.46 0.48
N LEU A 27 15.15 -2.19 0.22
CA LEU A 27 14.46 -1.01 0.76
C LEU A 27 13.24 -0.60 -0.07
N VAL A 28 13.29 -0.74 -1.39
CA VAL A 28 12.18 -0.36 -2.30
C VAL A 28 11.10 -1.43 -2.36
N LEU A 29 11.48 -2.71 -2.28
CA LEU A 29 10.52 -3.83 -2.32
C LEU A 29 9.36 -3.71 -1.32
N PRO A 30 9.57 -3.42 -0.02
CA PRO A 30 8.48 -3.37 0.95
C PRO A 30 7.56 -2.17 0.71
N LEU A 31 8.12 -1.03 0.29
CA LEU A 31 7.32 0.12 -0.14
C LEU A 31 6.41 -0.27 -1.31
N PHE A 32 6.97 -0.91 -2.34
CA PHE A 32 6.20 -1.37 -3.48
C PHE A 32 5.09 -2.34 -3.08
N LEU A 33 5.39 -3.38 -2.28
CA LEU A 33 4.40 -4.39 -1.90
C LEU A 33 3.26 -3.80 -1.06
N ILE A 34 3.57 -2.94 -0.08
CA ILE A 34 2.53 -2.31 0.74
C ILE A 34 1.63 -1.41 -0.11
N LEU A 35 2.21 -0.56 -0.97
CA LEU A 35 1.43 0.34 -1.82
C LEU A 35 0.66 -0.41 -2.93
N PHE A 36 1.24 -1.49 -3.46
CA PHE A 36 0.57 -2.39 -4.39
C PHE A 36 -0.65 -3.04 -3.74
N ASN A 37 -0.52 -3.59 -2.53
CA ASN A 37 -1.63 -4.18 -1.79
C ASN A 37 -2.66 -3.15 -1.35
N THR A 38 -2.23 -1.92 -1.02
CA THR A 38 -3.15 -0.80 -0.78
C THR A 38 -3.99 -0.52 -2.03
N SER A 39 -3.32 -0.37 -3.18
CA SER A 39 -3.99 -0.16 -4.47
C SER A 39 -4.93 -1.30 -4.83
N TYR A 40 -4.54 -2.56 -4.56
CA TYR A 40 -5.38 -3.73 -4.78
C TYR A 40 -6.64 -3.71 -3.90
N ILE A 41 -6.50 -3.51 -2.59
CA ILE A 41 -7.62 -3.48 -1.66
C ILE A 41 -8.58 -2.32 -1.99
N THR A 42 -8.07 -1.12 -2.27
CA THR A 42 -8.89 0.03 -2.65
C THR A 42 -9.74 -0.24 -3.89
N ASN A 43 -9.25 -1.03 -4.85
CA ASN A 43 -9.91 -1.33 -6.12
C ASN A 43 -10.61 -2.69 -6.14
N SER A 44 -10.80 -3.34 -4.99
CA SER A 44 -11.38 -4.69 -4.93
C SER A 44 -12.84 -4.68 -4.53
N GLU A 45 -13.71 -5.30 -5.33
CA GLU A 45 -15.15 -5.41 -5.02
C GLU A 45 -15.38 -6.26 -3.76
N TRP A 46 -14.70 -7.40 -3.66
CA TRP A 46 -14.88 -8.35 -2.56
C TRP A 46 -14.63 -7.73 -1.17
N PHE A 47 -13.68 -6.79 -1.07
CA PHE A 47 -13.35 -6.16 0.21
C PHE A 47 -14.46 -5.19 0.63
N TYR A 48 -15.02 -4.45 -0.31
CA TYR A 48 -16.12 -3.52 -0.03
C TYR A 48 -17.38 -4.30 0.35
N ASP A 49 -17.75 -5.34 -0.40
CA ASP A 49 -18.87 -6.22 -0.04
C ASP A 49 -18.70 -6.81 1.35
N TYR A 50 -17.50 -7.33 1.65
CA TYR A 50 -17.15 -7.82 2.99
C TYR A 50 -17.31 -6.74 4.04
N ALA A 51 -16.79 -5.53 3.81
CA ALA A 51 -16.78 -4.46 4.79
C ALA A 51 -18.18 -3.87 5.01
N TRP A 52 -19.01 -3.77 3.97
CA TRP A 52 -20.42 -3.38 4.06
C TRP A 52 -21.19 -4.31 4.97
N TRP A 53 -21.07 -5.62 4.73
CA TRP A 53 -21.70 -6.65 5.55
C TRP A 53 -21.16 -6.63 6.99
N ARG A 54 -19.83 -6.59 7.14
CA ARG A 54 -19.16 -6.72 8.44
C ARG A 54 -19.47 -5.57 9.39
N ASN A 55 -19.71 -4.37 8.84
CA ASN A 55 -19.95 -3.12 9.56
C ASN A 55 -21.41 -2.66 9.52
N ASP A 56 -22.30 -3.48 8.98
CA ASP A 56 -23.75 -3.22 8.89
C ASP A 56 -24.09 -1.89 8.20
N ILE A 57 -23.33 -1.55 7.15
CA ILE A 57 -23.37 -0.21 6.53
C ILE A 57 -24.74 0.08 5.91
N ALA A 58 -25.37 -0.90 5.29
CA ALA A 58 -26.70 -0.74 4.69
C ALA A 58 -27.74 -0.28 5.74
N ASN A 59 -27.74 -0.87 6.94
CA ASN A 59 -28.64 -0.46 8.01
C ASN A 59 -28.26 0.89 8.61
N ARG A 60 -26.96 1.19 8.74
CA ARG A 60 -26.48 2.47 9.30
C ARG A 60 -26.74 3.67 8.39
N THR A 61 -26.75 3.45 7.08
CA THR A 61 -26.98 4.49 6.06
C THR A 61 -28.43 4.52 5.55
N GLY A 62 -29.15 3.41 5.68
CA GLY A 62 -30.45 3.22 5.02
C GLY A 62 -30.34 3.04 3.50
N LEU A 63 -29.12 2.90 2.96
CA LEU A 63 -28.88 2.65 1.54
C LEU A 63 -28.89 1.15 1.26
N PRO A 64 -29.51 0.70 0.16
CA PRO A 64 -29.36 -0.68 -0.30
C PRO A 64 -27.91 -0.93 -0.74
N VAL A 65 -27.46 -2.20 -0.68
CA VAL A 65 -26.06 -2.57 -0.96
C VAL A 65 -25.65 -2.21 -2.38
N GLU A 66 -26.57 -2.26 -3.32
CA GLU A 66 -26.36 -1.88 -4.71
C GLU A 66 -25.93 -0.40 -4.85
N GLU A 67 -26.53 0.49 -4.05
CA GLU A 67 -26.19 1.91 -4.02
C GLU A 67 -24.87 2.17 -3.29
N LEU A 68 -24.55 1.37 -2.26
CA LEU A 68 -23.24 1.42 -1.60
C LEU A 68 -22.12 1.00 -2.56
N ASN A 69 -22.36 -0.05 -3.36
CA ASN A 69 -21.42 -0.52 -4.37
C ASN A 69 -21.26 0.50 -5.50
N SER A 70 -22.38 1.06 -6.00
CA SER A 70 -22.32 2.14 -6.99
C SER A 70 -21.56 3.37 -6.48
N GLY A 71 -21.78 3.77 -5.22
CA GLY A 71 -21.04 4.88 -4.61
C GLY A 71 -19.55 4.58 -4.48
N ALA A 72 -19.17 3.36 -4.10
CA ALA A 72 -17.78 2.93 -4.07
C ALA A 72 -17.13 2.91 -5.47
N ASP A 73 -17.85 2.48 -6.50
CA ASP A 73 -17.40 2.51 -7.89
C ASP A 73 -17.13 3.95 -8.34
N GLN A 74 -18.03 4.88 -8.06
CA GLN A 74 -17.83 6.30 -8.33
C GLN A 74 -16.59 6.88 -7.62
N ILE A 75 -16.32 6.48 -6.37
CA ILE A 75 -15.10 6.89 -5.65
C ILE A 75 -13.83 6.32 -6.30
N LYS A 76 -13.88 5.03 -6.70
CA LYS A 76 -12.76 4.36 -7.36
C LYS A 76 -12.45 5.02 -8.71
N ASP A 77 -13.47 5.34 -9.50
CA ASP A 77 -13.34 6.07 -10.76
C ASP A 77 -12.79 7.48 -10.54
N TYR A 78 -13.30 8.20 -9.54
CA TYR A 78 -12.84 9.54 -9.19
C TYR A 78 -11.35 9.59 -8.83
N PHE A 79 -10.79 8.55 -8.20
CA PHE A 79 -9.34 8.51 -7.96
C PHE A 79 -8.51 8.44 -9.25
N GLY A 80 -9.09 7.92 -10.33
CA GLY A 80 -8.43 7.74 -11.63
C GLY A 80 -8.67 8.85 -12.64
N ASP A 81 -9.66 9.71 -12.44
CA ASP A 81 -10.07 10.74 -13.40
C ASP A 81 -9.46 12.14 -13.14
N ASP A 82 -9.79 13.10 -14.00
CA ASP A 82 -9.34 14.49 -13.93
C ASP A 82 -10.36 15.43 -13.24
N ALA A 83 -11.46 14.92 -12.68
CA ALA A 83 -12.47 15.75 -12.04
C ALA A 83 -11.92 16.38 -10.75
N GLU A 84 -12.17 17.67 -10.52
CA GLU A 84 -11.70 18.35 -9.31
C GLU A 84 -12.52 17.94 -8.08
N PHE A 85 -13.83 17.75 -8.25
CA PHE A 85 -14.76 17.42 -7.17
C PHE A 85 -15.48 16.11 -7.46
N LEU A 86 -15.65 15.30 -6.42
CA LEU A 86 -16.48 14.09 -6.46
C LEU A 86 -17.96 14.48 -6.46
N ASP A 87 -18.70 14.12 -7.51
CA ASP A 87 -20.17 14.20 -7.58
C ASP A 87 -20.78 12.82 -7.34
N LEU A 88 -20.71 12.33 -6.10
CA LEU A 88 -21.22 11.00 -5.74
C LEU A 88 -22.74 11.05 -5.60
N ARG A 89 -23.42 10.36 -6.52
CA ARG A 89 -24.88 10.29 -6.57
C ARG A 89 -25.39 8.89 -6.28
N VAL A 90 -26.46 8.82 -5.49
CA VAL A 90 -27.16 7.56 -5.18
C VAL A 90 -28.66 7.75 -5.32
N ASN A 91 -29.37 6.65 -5.61
CA ASN A 91 -30.81 6.59 -5.55
C ASN A 91 -31.28 6.36 -4.12
N TYR A 92 -31.90 7.38 -3.52
CA TYR A 92 -32.49 7.29 -2.19
C TYR A 92 -34.00 7.53 -2.29
N GLY A 93 -34.79 6.50 -2.03
CA GLY A 93 -36.26 6.61 -2.06
C GLY A 93 -36.83 6.97 -3.43
N GLY A 94 -36.18 6.55 -4.53
CA GLY A 94 -36.62 6.80 -5.91
C GLY A 94 -36.16 8.14 -6.50
N SER A 95 -35.35 8.91 -5.77
CA SER A 95 -34.75 10.16 -6.25
C SER A 95 -33.23 10.06 -6.22
N GLU A 96 -32.58 10.57 -7.27
CA GLU A 96 -31.13 10.70 -7.31
C GLU A 96 -30.70 11.93 -6.50
N ILE A 97 -29.82 11.73 -5.53
CA ILE A 97 -29.31 12.78 -4.64
C ILE A 97 -27.78 12.74 -4.57
N SER A 98 -27.16 13.90 -4.35
CA SER A 98 -25.75 13.97 -3.93
C SER A 98 -25.64 13.45 -2.50
N LEU A 99 -24.85 12.40 -2.29
CA LEU A 99 -24.75 11.77 -0.98
C LEU A 99 -23.88 12.56 -0.01
N TYR A 100 -22.80 13.15 -0.52
CA TYR A 100 -21.81 13.86 0.28
C TYR A 100 -22.07 15.35 0.31
N LYS A 101 -21.80 15.95 1.47
CA LYS A 101 -21.82 17.40 1.69
C LYS A 101 -20.52 18.03 1.20
N GLU A 102 -20.52 19.35 1.09
CA GLU A 102 -19.36 20.14 0.66
C GLU A 102 -18.08 19.80 1.43
N ARG A 103 -18.14 19.67 2.77
CA ARG A 103 -16.98 19.31 3.60
C ARG A 103 -16.40 17.94 3.24
N GLU A 104 -17.27 16.94 3.03
CA GLU A 104 -16.87 15.58 2.66
C GLU A 104 -16.25 15.56 1.26
N ILE A 105 -16.83 16.31 0.32
CA ILE A 105 -16.32 16.46 -1.05
C ILE A 105 -14.92 17.11 -1.03
N LEU A 106 -14.74 18.19 -0.26
CA LEU A 106 -13.44 18.85 -0.11
C LEU A 106 -12.41 17.92 0.55
N HIS A 107 -12.81 17.12 1.55
CA HIS A 107 -11.92 16.10 2.10
C HIS A 107 -11.54 15.05 1.04
N MET A 108 -12.47 14.65 0.18
CA MET A 108 -12.20 13.70 -0.92
C MET A 108 -11.25 14.25 -1.98
N VAL A 109 -11.12 15.58 -2.15
CA VAL A 109 -10.04 16.19 -2.97
C VAL A 109 -8.67 15.84 -2.41
N ASP A 110 -8.48 15.99 -1.10
CA ASP A 110 -7.23 15.65 -0.44
C ASP A 110 -6.95 14.14 -0.52
N VAL A 111 -7.97 13.31 -0.30
CA VAL A 111 -7.87 11.84 -0.41
C VAL A 111 -7.52 11.42 -1.83
N LYS A 112 -8.09 12.06 -2.86
CA LYS A 112 -7.76 11.80 -4.26
C LYS A 112 -6.29 12.08 -4.54
N ALA A 113 -5.77 13.22 -4.12
CA ALA A 113 -4.35 13.54 -4.30
C ALA A 113 -3.44 12.49 -3.63
N LEU A 114 -3.79 12.05 -2.42
CA LEU A 114 -3.07 11.00 -1.71
C LEU A 114 -3.11 9.66 -2.46
N MET A 115 -4.29 9.23 -2.92
CA MET A 115 -4.47 7.98 -3.65
C MET A 115 -3.76 8.00 -5.01
N GLN A 116 -3.78 9.13 -5.72
CA GLN A 116 -3.02 9.29 -6.95
C GLN A 116 -1.51 9.19 -6.69
N ALA A 117 -1.01 9.77 -5.60
CA ALA A 117 0.39 9.58 -5.20
C ALA A 117 0.71 8.10 -4.91
N VAL A 118 -0.17 7.38 -4.21
CA VAL A 118 -0.04 5.93 -3.98
C VAL A 118 0.06 5.18 -5.32
N PHE A 119 -0.84 5.44 -6.27
CA PHE A 119 -0.83 4.77 -7.57
C PHE A 119 0.42 5.06 -8.39
N VAL A 120 0.86 6.33 -8.42
CA VAL A 120 2.06 6.77 -9.14
C VAL A 120 3.32 6.16 -8.53
N ILE A 121 3.48 6.21 -7.20
CA ILE A 121 4.64 5.65 -6.51
C ILE A 121 4.68 4.13 -6.67
N THR A 122 3.53 3.45 -6.58
CA THR A 122 3.42 2.00 -6.83
C THR A 122 3.91 1.65 -8.23
N ARG A 123 3.42 2.37 -9.25
CA ARG A 123 3.80 2.13 -10.65
C ARG A 123 5.30 2.31 -10.87
N TRP A 124 5.86 3.44 -10.41
CA TRP A 124 7.27 3.75 -10.63
C TRP A 124 8.22 2.88 -9.80
N SER A 125 7.85 2.54 -8.56
CA SER A 125 8.64 1.59 -7.76
C SER A 125 8.63 0.19 -8.38
N GLY A 126 7.49 -0.27 -8.92
CA GLY A 126 7.41 -1.51 -9.68
C GLY A 126 8.28 -1.53 -10.93
N VAL A 127 8.22 -0.46 -11.75
CA VAL A 127 9.09 -0.28 -12.93
C VAL A 127 10.56 -0.27 -12.52
N PHE A 128 10.90 0.41 -11.43
CA PHE A 128 12.28 0.48 -10.93
C PHE A 128 12.78 -0.88 -10.43
N LEU A 129 11.98 -1.64 -9.69
CA LEU A 129 12.32 -2.99 -9.23
C LEU A 129 12.52 -3.94 -10.42
N LEU A 130 11.65 -3.87 -11.43
CA LEU A 130 11.77 -4.64 -12.66
C LEU A 130 13.07 -4.29 -13.40
N PHE A 131 13.35 -3.00 -13.57
CA PHE A 131 14.58 -2.52 -14.19
C PHE A 131 15.82 -3.05 -13.44
N MET A 132 15.84 -2.94 -12.11
CA MET A 132 16.93 -3.44 -11.27
C MET A 132 17.13 -4.95 -11.41
N PHE A 133 16.03 -5.71 -11.46
CA PHE A 133 16.07 -7.15 -11.69
C PHE A 133 16.63 -7.48 -13.07
N THR A 134 16.14 -6.84 -14.14
CA THR A 134 16.58 -7.08 -15.52
C THR A 134 18.06 -6.73 -15.71
N VAL A 135 18.51 -5.55 -15.26
CA VAL A 135 19.91 -5.15 -15.32
C VAL A 135 20.80 -6.10 -14.51
N GLY A 136 20.34 -6.48 -13.31
CA GLY A 136 21.04 -7.45 -12.47
C GLY A 136 21.18 -8.81 -13.14
N LEU A 137 20.12 -9.30 -13.79
CA LEU A 137 20.13 -10.57 -14.52
C LEU A 137 21.10 -10.54 -15.71
N LEU A 138 21.12 -9.46 -16.49
CA LEU A 138 22.04 -9.31 -17.63
C LEU A 138 23.51 -9.19 -17.18
N ALA A 139 23.79 -8.43 -16.12
CA ALA A 139 25.14 -8.16 -15.67
C ALA A 139 25.74 -9.31 -14.83
N LEU A 140 24.94 -9.96 -13.99
CA LEU A 140 25.41 -10.94 -13.01
C LEU A 140 25.02 -12.38 -13.34
N LYS A 141 24.15 -12.58 -14.34
CA LYS A 141 23.60 -13.89 -14.72
C LYS A 141 23.02 -14.58 -13.48
N GLU A 142 23.30 -15.86 -13.28
CA GLU A 142 22.80 -16.68 -12.16
C GLU A 142 23.23 -16.15 -10.78
N LYS A 143 24.30 -15.36 -10.68
CA LYS A 143 24.75 -14.78 -9.42
C LYS A 143 23.74 -13.78 -8.85
N ILE A 144 22.83 -13.24 -9.67
CA ILE A 144 21.76 -12.35 -9.20
C ILE A 144 20.85 -13.03 -8.18
N PHE A 145 20.58 -14.33 -8.32
CA PHE A 145 19.66 -15.04 -7.42
C PHE A 145 20.18 -15.11 -5.99
N LEU A 146 21.51 -15.17 -5.80
CA LEU A 146 22.11 -15.08 -4.46
C LEU A 146 21.88 -13.70 -3.82
N LEU A 147 22.00 -12.64 -4.62
CA LEU A 147 21.75 -11.27 -4.16
C LEU A 147 20.26 -11.07 -3.87
N LEU A 148 19.36 -11.55 -4.72
CA LEU A 148 17.91 -11.46 -4.51
C LEU A 148 17.47 -12.19 -3.25
N ILE A 149 17.97 -13.41 -2.99
CA ILE A 149 17.69 -14.12 -1.73
C ILE A 149 18.17 -13.31 -0.52
N ARG A 150 19.33 -12.67 -0.63
CA ARG A 150 19.86 -11.80 0.44
C ARG A 150 18.98 -10.56 0.63
N SER A 151 18.60 -9.88 -0.46
CA SER A 151 17.70 -8.72 -0.43
C SER A 151 16.34 -9.08 0.16
N LEU A 152 15.72 -10.15 -0.30
CA LEU A 152 14.46 -10.67 0.21
C LEU A 152 14.55 -10.98 1.70
N LYS A 153 15.64 -11.61 2.17
CA LYS A 153 15.82 -11.88 3.60
C LYS A 153 15.83 -10.60 4.44
N TRP A 154 16.61 -9.59 4.05
CA TRP A 154 16.70 -8.34 4.79
C TRP A 154 15.42 -7.51 4.70
N SER A 155 14.80 -7.51 3.52
CA SER A 155 13.51 -6.85 3.27
C SER A 155 12.39 -7.48 4.11
N ALA A 156 12.30 -8.82 4.12
CA ALA A 156 11.33 -9.55 4.93
C ALA A 156 11.57 -9.34 6.44
N LEU A 157 12.83 -9.30 6.90
CA LEU A 157 13.13 -9.03 8.30
C LEU A 157 12.72 -7.61 8.71
N GLY A 158 13.08 -6.61 7.90
CA GLY A 158 12.71 -5.22 8.16
C GLY A 158 11.20 -5.01 8.12
N THR A 159 10.53 -5.57 7.12
CA THR A 159 9.07 -5.51 7.01
C THR A 159 8.39 -6.27 8.14
N GLY A 160 8.88 -7.45 8.51
CA GLY A 160 8.34 -8.21 9.64
C GLY A 160 8.45 -7.43 10.96
N ALA A 161 9.59 -6.80 11.22
CA ALA A 161 9.76 -5.94 12.39
C ALA A 161 8.79 -4.75 12.35
N PHE A 162 8.66 -4.09 11.18
CA PHE A 162 7.71 -3.00 10.99
C PHE A 162 6.25 -3.46 11.24
N LEU A 163 5.82 -4.57 10.63
CA LEU A 163 4.46 -5.09 10.77
C LEU A 163 4.15 -5.53 12.20
N VAL A 164 5.12 -6.09 12.93
CA VAL A 164 4.92 -6.45 14.35
C VAL A 164 4.72 -5.19 15.19
N ILE A 165 5.55 -4.16 14.99
CA ILE A 165 5.44 -2.90 15.75
C ILE A 165 4.14 -2.19 15.37
N PHE A 166 3.94 -1.92 14.08
CA PHE A 166 2.79 -1.19 13.58
C PHE A 166 1.48 -1.94 13.82
N GLY A 167 1.44 -3.24 13.52
CA GLY A 167 0.27 -4.09 13.77
C GLY A 167 -0.03 -4.25 15.26
N GLY A 168 1.00 -4.32 16.11
CA GLY A 168 0.85 -4.31 17.56
C GLY A 168 0.23 -3.00 18.05
N THR A 169 0.70 -1.85 17.56
CA THR A 169 0.10 -0.54 17.86
C THR A 169 -1.35 -0.46 17.37
N ALA A 170 -1.63 -0.93 16.15
CA ALA A 170 -2.97 -0.97 15.58
C ALA A 170 -3.94 -1.84 16.40
N ALA A 171 -3.48 -2.96 16.93
CA ALA A 171 -4.30 -3.82 17.78
C ALA A 171 -4.61 -3.20 19.16
N ILE A 172 -3.76 -2.29 19.65
CA ILE A 172 -3.95 -1.60 20.94
C ILE A 172 -4.84 -0.37 20.76
N ASP A 173 -4.52 0.49 19.79
CA ASP A 173 -5.23 1.75 19.57
C ASP A 173 -5.16 2.18 18.09
N PHE A 174 -6.02 1.55 17.28
CA PHE A 174 -6.16 1.96 15.88
C PHE A 174 -6.73 3.37 15.74
N GLY A 175 -7.50 3.87 16.71
CA GLY A 175 -8.08 5.22 16.64
C GLY A 175 -7.00 6.29 16.71
N TRP A 176 -6.02 6.09 17.58
CA TRP A 176 -4.83 6.93 17.63
C TRP A 176 -4.06 6.88 16.30
N LEU A 177 -3.79 5.69 15.74
CA LEU A 177 -3.10 5.57 14.45
C LEU A 177 -3.87 6.24 13.31
N PHE A 178 -5.18 6.05 13.25
CA PHE A 178 -6.05 6.68 12.28
C PHE A 178 -5.94 8.21 12.38
N THR A 179 -5.95 8.75 13.59
CA THR A 179 -5.79 10.18 13.84
C THR A 179 -4.39 10.68 13.42
N GLN A 180 -3.32 9.95 13.76
CA GLN A 180 -1.96 10.32 13.35
C GLN A 180 -1.79 10.29 11.84
N PHE A 181 -2.40 9.33 11.15
CA PHE A 181 -2.41 9.28 9.69
C PHE A 181 -3.02 10.56 9.11
N HIS A 182 -4.14 11.04 9.64
CA HIS A 182 -4.76 12.28 9.16
C HIS A 182 -3.88 13.50 9.40
N PHE A 183 -3.26 13.62 10.58
CA PHE A 183 -2.32 14.72 10.86
C PHE A 183 -1.07 14.69 9.96
N LEU A 184 -0.62 13.51 9.54
CA LEU A 184 0.53 13.37 8.64
C LEU A 184 0.15 13.60 7.17
N SER A 185 -1.11 13.32 6.80
CA SER A 185 -1.57 13.35 5.41
C SER A 185 -2.21 14.68 5.02
N PHE A 186 -2.84 15.38 5.97
CA PHE A 186 -3.67 16.54 5.71
C PHE A 186 -3.27 17.73 6.59
N ALA A 187 -3.17 18.91 5.98
CA ALA A 187 -2.79 20.15 6.66
C ALA A 187 -4.00 20.99 7.15
N ASN A 188 -5.21 20.48 6.98
CA ASN A 188 -6.47 21.15 7.29
C ASN A 188 -7.34 20.25 8.22
N ASP A 189 -8.53 20.72 8.56
CA ASP A 189 -9.45 19.99 9.43
C ASP A 189 -10.57 19.22 8.70
N LEU A 190 -10.63 19.25 7.36
CA LEU A 190 -11.75 18.74 6.55
C LEU A 190 -12.10 17.27 6.83
N TRP A 191 -11.11 16.49 7.27
CA TRP A 191 -11.24 15.09 7.66
C TRP A 191 -11.96 14.86 9.00
N LEU A 192 -12.14 15.90 9.83
CA LEU A 192 -12.99 15.84 11.03
C LEU A 192 -14.46 15.90 10.60
N LEU A 193 -15.04 14.72 10.42
CA LEU A 193 -16.43 14.49 9.99
C LEU A 193 -17.30 14.02 11.16
N ASP A 194 -18.60 14.28 11.06
CA ASP A 194 -19.59 13.87 12.06
C ASP A 194 -20.07 12.42 11.79
N PRO A 195 -19.76 11.45 12.67
CA PRO A 195 -20.13 10.05 12.50
C PRO A 195 -21.65 9.78 12.55
N TYR A 196 -22.47 10.79 12.87
CA TYR A 196 -23.92 10.69 12.89
C TYR A 196 -24.60 11.32 11.66
N ASN A 197 -23.90 12.18 10.92
CA ASN A 197 -24.52 12.99 9.86
C ASN A 197 -23.77 12.96 8.53
N ASP A 198 -22.49 12.56 8.50
CA ASP A 198 -21.65 12.58 7.31
C ASP A 198 -21.49 11.14 6.75
N TYR A 199 -22.03 10.92 5.56
CA TYR A 199 -22.11 9.58 4.96
C TYR A 199 -20.74 8.98 4.69
N LEU A 200 -19.72 9.78 4.37
CA LEU A 200 -18.36 9.31 4.11
C LEU A 200 -17.81 8.52 5.30
N ILE A 201 -17.88 9.06 6.52
CA ILE A 201 -17.38 8.37 7.72
C ILE A 201 -18.36 7.30 8.24
N ILE A 202 -19.65 7.40 7.92
CA ILE A 202 -20.62 6.34 8.24
C ILE A 202 -20.33 5.10 7.38
N MET A 203 -20.12 5.28 6.07
CA MET A 203 -19.78 4.25 5.09
C MET A 203 -18.41 3.66 5.37
N PHE A 204 -17.41 4.51 5.59
CA PHE A 204 -16.03 4.09 5.86
C PHE A 204 -15.69 4.33 7.34
N PRO A 205 -16.27 3.54 8.28
CA PRO A 205 -15.96 3.71 9.68
C PRO A 205 -14.51 3.29 9.94
N GLN A 206 -13.97 3.69 11.09
CA GLN A 206 -12.62 3.30 11.50
C GLN A 206 -12.34 1.78 11.38
N GLN A 207 -13.33 0.93 11.63
CA GLN A 207 -13.21 -0.52 11.48
C GLN A 207 -12.94 -0.96 10.04
N PHE A 208 -13.49 -0.28 9.03
CA PHE A 208 -13.19 -0.52 7.61
C PHE A 208 -11.68 -0.36 7.35
N PHE A 209 -11.09 0.73 7.84
CA PHE A 209 -9.66 1.01 7.64
C PHE A 209 -8.76 0.08 8.45
N PHE A 210 -9.20 -0.36 9.62
CA PHE A 210 -8.48 -1.38 10.40
C PHE A 210 -8.42 -2.70 9.64
N GLU A 211 -9.55 -3.16 9.10
CA GLU A 211 -9.63 -4.41 8.34
C GLU A 211 -8.83 -4.31 7.03
N ALA A 212 -8.92 -3.17 6.32
CA ALA A 212 -8.07 -2.90 5.16
C ALA A 212 -6.58 -3.03 5.50
N THR A 213 -6.16 -2.41 6.61
CA THR A 213 -4.78 -2.47 7.11
C THR A 213 -4.34 -3.91 7.40
N LEU A 214 -5.21 -4.72 8.03
CA LEU A 214 -4.93 -6.14 8.29
C LEU A 214 -4.77 -6.94 7.00
N PHE A 215 -5.66 -6.75 6.01
CA PHE A 215 -5.56 -7.43 4.72
C PHE A 215 -4.31 -7.01 3.94
N ILE A 216 -3.97 -5.72 3.93
CA ILE A 216 -2.73 -5.23 3.30
C ILE A 216 -1.50 -5.87 3.96
N GLY A 217 -1.46 -5.93 5.30
CA GLY A 217 -0.39 -6.60 6.03
C GLY A 217 -0.28 -8.09 5.70
N LEU A 218 -1.41 -8.80 5.68
CA LEU A 218 -1.48 -10.22 5.35
C LEU A 218 -1.01 -10.50 3.92
N LEU A 219 -1.51 -9.74 2.94
CA LEU A 219 -1.12 -9.87 1.53
C LEU A 219 0.37 -9.59 1.35
N THR A 220 0.91 -8.59 2.05
CA THR A 220 2.35 -8.29 2.02
C THR A 220 3.18 -9.47 2.54
N VAL A 221 2.74 -10.15 3.60
CA VAL A 221 3.41 -11.37 4.09
C VAL A 221 3.35 -12.49 3.04
N ILE A 222 2.18 -12.69 2.41
CA ILE A 222 1.99 -13.68 1.34
C ILE A 222 2.93 -13.39 0.17
N ASP A 223 3.04 -12.13 -0.26
CA ASP A 223 3.93 -11.72 -1.35
C ASP A 223 5.40 -12.06 -1.05
N PHE A 224 5.87 -11.77 0.16
CA PHE A 224 7.23 -12.13 0.56
C PHE A 224 7.47 -13.65 0.52
N VAL A 225 6.49 -14.45 0.96
CA VAL A 225 6.55 -15.92 0.90
C VAL A 225 6.62 -16.39 -0.56
N LEU A 226 5.73 -15.90 -1.41
CA LEU A 226 5.66 -16.27 -2.83
C LEU A 226 6.93 -15.86 -3.58
N LEU A 227 7.37 -14.61 -3.45
CA LEU A 227 8.61 -14.12 -4.08
C LEU A 227 9.82 -14.92 -3.63
N THR A 228 9.92 -15.25 -2.34
CA THR A 228 11.01 -16.08 -1.81
C THR A 228 10.97 -17.49 -2.39
N ALA A 229 9.78 -18.10 -2.50
CA ALA A 229 9.62 -19.42 -3.09
C ALA A 229 10.02 -19.42 -4.58
N VAL A 230 9.54 -18.45 -5.35
CA VAL A 230 9.84 -18.28 -6.78
C VAL A 230 11.34 -18.09 -7.01
N VAL A 231 11.99 -17.17 -6.28
CA VAL A 231 13.43 -16.92 -6.45
C VAL A 231 14.26 -18.14 -6.07
N ARG A 232 13.88 -18.89 -5.03
CA ARG A 232 14.57 -20.13 -4.65
C ARG A 232 14.39 -21.24 -5.68
N TYR A 233 13.19 -21.37 -6.25
CA TYR A 233 12.92 -22.34 -7.31
C TYR A 233 13.72 -22.00 -8.57
N ALA A 234 13.68 -20.74 -9.02
CA ALA A 234 14.46 -20.27 -10.17
C ALA A 234 15.96 -20.53 -9.98
N ARG A 235 16.51 -20.23 -8.81
CA ARG A 235 17.91 -20.53 -8.51
C ARG A 235 18.25 -22.01 -8.69
N ARG A 236 17.37 -22.94 -8.31
CA ARG A 236 17.61 -24.39 -8.46
C ARG A 236 17.58 -24.84 -9.91
N MET A 237 16.83 -24.16 -10.76
CA MET A 237 16.72 -24.47 -12.19
C MET A 237 17.94 -23.99 -12.99
N PHE A 238 18.55 -22.88 -12.56
CA PHE A 238 19.74 -22.29 -13.16
C PHE A 238 21.01 -22.54 -12.33
N SER A 239 21.04 -23.56 -11.47
CA SER A 239 22.26 -24.06 -10.79
C SER A 239 22.65 -25.40 -11.41
#